data_AF-A0AAP6B487-F1
#
_entry.id   AF-A0AAP6B487-F1
#
_cell.length_a   1.000
_cell.length_b   1.000
_cell.length_c   1.000
_cell.angle_alpha   90.00
_cell.angle_beta   90.00
_cell.angle_gamma   90.00
#
_symmetry.space_group_name_H-M   'P 1'
#
loop_
_entity.id
_entity.type
_entity.pdbx_description
1 polymer ?
#
loop_
_entity_poly.entity_id
_entity_poly.type
_entity_poly.pdbx_seq_one_letter_code
_entity_poly.pdbx_strand_id
1 'polypeptide(L)'
;MSEPSFSVSGKPLKSTPQTVTNGEPFWPDLNLAELQGSRTLPADLPDDTAAMALLAAVAEVNTTLAPVVAHWKAQGHERAADVPGARLGDETQLVAQYKKAVYARAKADLMGEFATIGRRETYPGQESEDTRATLLAEASLVMRNMLGHRRAGVHII
;
A
#
# COMPACT_ATOMS: atom_id res chain seq x y z
N MET A 1 10.27 -22.96 -48.11
CA MET A 1 10.75 -21.79 -47.34
C MET A 1 9.79 -21.64 -46.17
N SER A 2 10.18 -22.13 -44.99
CA SER A 2 9.37 -22.00 -43.77
C SER A 2 9.75 -20.70 -43.06
N GLU A 3 8.76 -19.86 -42.81
CA GLU A 3 8.92 -18.66 -41.98
C GLU A 3 9.00 -19.06 -40.49
N PRO A 4 9.85 -18.43 -39.67
CA PRO A 4 9.84 -18.65 -38.23
C PRO A 4 8.69 -17.85 -37.60
N SER A 5 7.71 -18.58 -37.03
CA SER A 5 6.68 -18.01 -36.17
C SER A 5 7.29 -17.69 -34.80
N PHE A 6 7.42 -16.40 -34.47
CA PHE A 6 7.75 -15.97 -33.12
C PHE A 6 6.48 -15.94 -32.27
N SER A 7 6.22 -17.03 -31.54
CA SER A 7 5.24 -17.01 -30.44
C SER A 7 5.84 -16.30 -29.23
N VAL A 8 5.51 -15.02 -29.06
CA VAL A 8 5.58 -14.37 -27.74
C VAL A 8 4.45 -14.96 -26.90
N SER A 9 4.79 -15.96 -26.10
CA SER A 9 3.88 -16.48 -25.07
C SER A 9 3.82 -15.47 -23.93
N GLY A 10 2.96 -14.47 -24.08
CA GLY A 10 2.49 -13.66 -22.96
C GLY A 10 1.62 -14.55 -22.08
N LYS A 11 2.22 -15.18 -21.05
CA LYS A 11 1.42 -15.81 -20.00
C LYS A 11 0.51 -14.74 -19.43
N PRO A 12 -0.82 -14.91 -19.45
CA PRO A 12 -1.69 -14.01 -18.71
C PRO A 12 -1.32 -14.17 -17.25
N LEU A 13 -0.85 -13.09 -16.60
CA LEU A 13 -0.73 -13.03 -15.17
C LEU A 13 -2.14 -13.22 -14.62
N LYS A 14 -2.47 -14.45 -14.22
CA LYS A 14 -3.64 -14.70 -13.39
C LYS A 14 -3.32 -14.09 -12.04
N SER A 15 -3.51 -12.77 -11.88
CA SER A 15 -3.63 -12.17 -10.57
C SER A 15 -4.83 -12.84 -9.91
N THR A 16 -4.56 -13.78 -9.01
CA THR A 16 -5.63 -14.33 -8.17
C THR A 16 -6.10 -13.17 -7.30
N PRO A 17 -7.41 -12.84 -7.29
CA PRO A 17 -7.92 -11.75 -6.45
C PRO A 17 -7.82 -12.20 -4.99
N GLN A 18 -6.65 -11.97 -4.39
CA GLN A 18 -6.41 -12.23 -2.99
C GLN A 18 -6.74 -10.96 -2.21
N THR A 19 -7.81 -11.04 -1.43
CA THR A 19 -8.24 -9.97 -0.54
C THR A 19 -7.61 -10.20 0.83
N VAL A 20 -6.94 -9.18 1.36
CA VAL A 20 -6.49 -9.14 2.75
C VAL A 20 -7.61 -8.56 3.59
N THR A 21 -8.18 -9.40 4.46
CA THR A 21 -9.14 -8.93 5.47
C THR A 21 -8.41 -8.13 6.53
N ASN A 22 -8.90 -6.92 6.79
CA ASN A 22 -8.19 -5.96 7.64
C ASN A 22 -8.16 -6.37 9.12
N GLY A 23 -9.23 -6.99 9.59
CA GLY A 23 -9.42 -7.38 10.99
C GLY A 23 -9.84 -6.23 11.91
N GLU A 24 -9.60 -4.97 11.53
CA GLU A 24 -10.19 -3.78 12.18
C GLU A 24 -11.42 -3.30 11.36
N PRO A 25 -12.65 -3.42 11.89
CA PRO A 25 -13.88 -3.09 11.14
C PRO A 25 -13.96 -1.65 10.61
N PHE A 26 -13.20 -0.74 11.22
CA PHE A 26 -13.15 0.65 10.81
C PHE A 26 -12.55 0.83 9.41
N TRP A 27 -11.55 0.02 9.05
CA TRP A 27 -10.85 0.10 7.78
C TRP A 27 -11.42 -0.91 6.76
N PRO A 28 -11.39 -0.60 5.46
CA PRO A 28 -11.82 -1.55 4.45
C PRO A 28 -10.79 -2.68 4.28
N ASP A 29 -11.29 -3.80 3.77
CA ASP A 29 -10.44 -4.87 3.25
C ASP A 29 -9.69 -4.38 1.99
N LEU A 30 -8.50 -4.94 1.77
CA LEU A 30 -7.60 -4.51 0.70
C LEU A 30 -7.43 -5.60 -0.33
N ASN A 31 -7.44 -5.24 -1.62
CA ASN A 31 -7.26 -6.18 -2.71
C ASN A 31 -5.83 -6.11 -3.26
N LEU A 32 -5.17 -7.26 -3.38
CA LEU A 32 -3.84 -7.35 -3.95
C LEU A 32 -3.76 -6.81 -5.39
N ALA A 33 -4.82 -7.00 -6.19
CA ALA A 33 -4.88 -6.47 -7.55
C ALA A 33 -4.89 -4.93 -7.58
N GLU A 34 -5.45 -4.27 -6.57
CA GLU A 34 -5.42 -2.80 -6.45
C GLU A 34 -4.01 -2.32 -6.12
N LEU A 35 -3.28 -3.04 -5.26
CA LEU A 35 -1.86 -2.77 -5.00
C LEU A 35 -1.03 -2.95 -6.28
N GLN A 36 -1.23 -4.06 -7.00
CA GLN A 36 -0.51 -4.36 -8.25
C GLN A 36 -0.76 -3.28 -9.31
N GLY A 37 -2.02 -2.85 -9.49
CA GLY A 37 -2.40 -1.82 -10.44
C GLY A 37 -1.96 -0.40 -10.05
N SER A 38 -1.96 -0.07 -8.75
CA SER A 38 -1.60 1.28 -8.28
C SER A 38 -0.11 1.54 -8.20
N ARG A 39 0.71 0.51 -8.01
CA ARG A 39 2.14 0.67 -7.69
C ARG A 39 3.09 0.05 -8.73
N THR A 40 2.57 -0.48 -9.85
CA THR A 40 3.31 -1.18 -10.91
C THR A 40 4.33 -2.15 -10.30
N LEU A 41 3.83 -3.19 -9.66
CA LEU A 41 4.70 -4.24 -9.11
C LEU A 41 5.37 -5.04 -10.24
N PRO A 42 6.60 -5.55 -10.04
CA PRO A 42 7.25 -6.42 -11.02
C PRO A 42 6.38 -7.64 -11.34
N ALA A 43 6.24 -7.98 -12.63
CA ALA A 43 5.43 -9.11 -13.08
C ALA A 43 5.93 -10.47 -12.56
N ASP A 44 7.21 -10.57 -12.18
CA ASP A 44 7.84 -11.78 -11.66
C ASP A 44 7.72 -11.91 -10.12
N LEU A 45 7.06 -10.97 -9.44
CA LEU A 45 6.85 -11.05 -7.99
C LEU A 45 5.85 -12.19 -7.66
N PRO A 46 6.19 -13.13 -6.78
CA PRO A 46 5.24 -14.14 -6.33
C PRO A 46 4.05 -13.49 -5.59
N ASP A 47 2.83 -13.87 -5.97
CA ASP A 47 1.60 -13.36 -5.36
C ASP A 47 1.59 -13.57 -3.83
N ASP A 48 2.09 -14.71 -3.34
CA ASP A 48 2.19 -15.02 -1.90
C ASP A 48 3.11 -14.03 -1.17
N THR A 49 4.26 -13.67 -1.75
CA THR A 49 5.19 -12.69 -1.18
C THR A 49 4.53 -11.31 -1.12
N ALA A 50 3.85 -10.91 -2.19
CA ALA A 50 3.12 -9.65 -2.24
C ALA A 50 1.98 -9.58 -1.20
N ALA A 51 1.25 -10.69 -1.02
CA ALA A 51 0.18 -10.80 -0.03
C ALA A 51 0.71 -10.74 1.41
N MET A 52 1.83 -11.42 1.70
CA MET A 52 2.46 -11.39 3.02
C MET A 52 2.99 -9.99 3.36
N ALA A 53 3.63 -9.31 2.40
CA ALA A 53 4.07 -7.92 2.58
C ALA A 53 2.89 -6.97 2.81
N LEU A 54 1.78 -7.16 2.07
CA LEU A 54 0.55 -6.39 2.28
C LEU A 54 -0.04 -6.61 3.68
N LEU A 55 -0.11 -7.87 4.14
CA LEU A 55 -0.60 -8.22 5.46
C LEU A 55 0.26 -7.62 6.60
N ALA A 56 1.59 -7.69 6.45
CA ALA A 56 2.52 -7.07 7.40
C ALA A 56 2.35 -5.55 7.47
N ALA A 57 2.22 -4.91 6.30
CA ALA A 57 1.97 -3.47 6.22
C ALA A 57 0.64 -3.06 6.86
N VAL A 58 -0.42 -3.85 6.69
CA VAL A 58 -1.72 -3.61 7.36
C VAL A 58 -1.54 -3.63 8.87
N ALA A 59 -0.86 -4.64 9.43
CA ALA A 59 -0.66 -4.75 10.88
C ALA A 59 0.07 -3.52 11.46
N GLU A 60 1.12 -3.06 10.79
CA GLU A 60 1.91 -1.91 11.23
C GLU A 60 1.14 -0.58 11.13
N VAL A 61 0.48 -0.35 9.99
CA VAL A 61 -0.30 0.87 9.76
C VAL A 61 -1.50 0.93 10.73
N ASN A 62 -2.18 -0.19 10.96
CA ASN A 62 -3.28 -0.27 11.93
C ASN A 62 -2.83 0.06 13.35
N THR A 63 -1.69 -0.50 13.77
CA THR A 63 -1.11 -0.22 15.08
C THR A 63 -0.82 1.28 15.23
N THR A 64 -0.24 1.89 14.19
CA THR A 64 0.11 3.31 14.19
C THR A 64 -1.13 4.21 14.19
N LEU A 65 -2.18 3.82 13.47
CA LEU A 65 -3.41 4.61 13.30
C LEU A 65 -4.52 4.28 14.31
N ALA A 66 -4.27 3.42 15.29
CA ALA A 66 -5.22 3.13 16.37
C ALA A 66 -5.79 4.40 17.05
N PRO A 67 -5.00 5.48 17.30
CA PRO A 67 -5.54 6.74 17.83
C PRO A 67 -6.53 7.43 16.88
N VAL A 68 -6.32 7.34 15.56
CA VAL A 68 -7.23 7.91 14.55
C VAL A 68 -8.57 7.17 14.57
N VAL A 69 -8.53 5.84 14.65
CA VAL A 69 -9.73 5.01 14.78
C VAL A 69 -10.50 5.38 16.06
N ALA A 70 -9.80 5.46 17.19
CA ALA A 70 -10.41 5.83 18.47
C ALA A 70 -11.07 7.22 18.43
N HIS A 71 -10.42 8.19 17.79
CA HIS A 71 -10.97 9.54 17.61
C HIS A 71 -12.29 9.53 16.83
N TRP A 72 -12.34 8.87 15.67
CA TRP A 72 -13.54 8.84 14.84
C TRP A 72 -14.67 8.00 15.44
N LYS A 73 -14.35 6.89 16.10
CA LYS A 73 -15.34 6.11 16.86
C LYS A 73 -15.95 6.93 17.99
N ALA A 74 -15.16 7.74 18.70
CA ALA A 74 -15.68 8.65 19.74
C ALA A 74 -16.62 9.73 19.17
N GLN A 75 -16.51 10.05 17.88
CA GLN A 75 -17.42 10.94 17.16
C GLN A 75 -18.63 10.24 16.53
N GLY A 76 -18.78 8.92 16.75
CA GLY A 76 -19.89 8.12 16.24
C GLY A 76 -19.69 7.55 14.83
N HIS A 77 -18.47 7.61 14.29
CA HIS A 77 -18.14 7.01 13.00
C HIS A 77 -17.52 5.63 13.20
N GLU A 78 -18.29 4.58 12.89
CA GLU A 78 -17.82 3.19 13.00
C GLU A 78 -16.93 2.75 11.84
N ARG A 79 -16.98 3.45 10.70
CA ARG A 79 -16.22 3.12 9.49
C ARG A 79 -15.56 4.34 8.88
N ALA A 80 -14.36 4.17 8.33
CA ALA A 80 -13.63 5.21 7.60
C ALA A 80 -14.41 5.75 6.37
N ALA A 81 -15.30 4.93 5.80
CA ALA A 81 -16.17 5.33 4.69
C ALA A 81 -17.27 6.32 5.12
N ASP A 82 -17.59 6.39 6.41
CA ASP A 82 -18.63 7.26 6.96
C ASP A 82 -18.04 8.58 7.50
N VAL A 83 -16.72 8.70 7.54
CA VAL A 83 -16.03 9.89 8.03
C VAL A 83 -16.22 11.06 7.04
N PRO A 84 -16.61 12.26 7.52
CA PRO A 84 -16.76 13.43 6.68
C PRO A 84 -15.41 13.91 6.09
N GLY A 85 -15.44 14.33 4.83
CA GLY A 85 -14.25 14.82 4.12
C GLY A 85 -14.43 14.82 2.61
N ALA A 86 -13.34 15.08 1.86
CA ALA A 86 -13.34 14.93 0.42
C ALA A 86 -13.63 13.48 0.03
N ARG A 87 -14.38 13.27 -1.06
CA ARG A 87 -14.76 11.94 -1.57
C ARG A 87 -14.54 11.85 -3.06
N LEU A 88 -14.23 10.65 -3.53
CA LEU A 88 -14.24 10.27 -4.93
C LEU A 88 -15.17 9.05 -5.07
N GLY A 89 -16.40 9.27 -5.56
CA GLY A 89 -17.44 8.26 -5.51
C GLY A 89 -17.72 7.82 -4.07
N ASP A 90 -17.63 6.52 -3.81
CA ASP A 90 -17.88 5.94 -2.49
C ASP A 90 -16.65 6.02 -1.56
N GLU A 91 -15.46 6.32 -2.10
CA GLU A 91 -14.22 6.36 -1.34
C GLU A 91 -13.99 7.73 -0.67
N THR A 92 -13.75 7.73 0.64
CA THR A 92 -13.39 8.93 1.40
C THR A 92 -11.89 9.22 1.33
N GLN A 93 -11.49 10.47 1.54
CA GLN A 93 -10.06 10.82 1.62
C GLN A 93 -9.34 10.00 2.70
N LEU A 94 -10.02 9.63 3.78
CA LEU A 94 -9.43 8.87 4.89
C LEU A 94 -9.09 7.44 4.45
N VAL A 95 -9.99 6.80 3.69
CA VAL A 95 -9.73 5.50 3.08
C VAL A 95 -8.59 5.60 2.07
N ALA A 96 -8.58 6.62 1.21
CA ALA A 96 -7.52 6.82 0.23
C ALA A 96 -6.13 7.03 0.88
N GLN A 97 -6.07 7.79 1.98
CA GLN A 97 -4.84 7.99 2.76
C GLN A 97 -4.38 6.70 3.42
N TYR A 98 -5.31 5.93 3.99
CA TYR A 98 -5.01 4.62 4.57
C TYR A 98 -4.40 3.66 3.53
N LYS A 99 -5.08 3.48 2.39
CA LYS A 99 -4.57 2.66 1.26
C LYS A 99 -3.19 3.13 0.81
N LYS A 100 -3.00 4.45 0.65
CA LYS A 100 -1.71 5.02 0.24
C LYS A 100 -0.58 4.65 1.20
N ALA A 101 -0.82 4.76 2.51
CA ALA A 101 0.16 4.41 3.54
C ALA A 101 0.50 2.91 3.52
N VAL A 102 -0.52 2.05 3.49
CA VAL A 102 -0.34 0.59 3.45
C VAL A 102 0.40 0.17 2.19
N TYR A 103 0.01 0.67 1.02
CA TYR A 103 0.62 0.28 -0.26
C TYR A 103 2.05 0.78 -0.40
N ALA A 104 2.36 1.98 0.12
CA ALA A 104 3.74 2.46 0.18
C ALA A 104 4.60 1.59 1.09
N ARG A 105 4.07 1.20 2.27
CA ARG A 105 4.79 0.34 3.22
C ARG A 105 5.02 -1.06 2.65
N ALA A 106 3.99 -1.71 2.12
CA ALA A 106 4.09 -3.03 1.50
C ALA A 106 5.14 -3.04 0.37
N LYS A 107 5.13 -2.02 -0.51
CA LYS A 107 6.14 -1.92 -1.58
C LYS A 107 7.55 -1.74 -1.02
N ALA A 108 7.73 -0.93 0.03
CA ALA A 108 9.03 -0.72 0.64
C ALA A 108 9.60 -2.01 1.25
N ASP A 109 8.74 -2.86 1.82
CA ASP A 109 9.15 -4.16 2.37
C ASP A 109 9.58 -5.12 1.25
N LEU A 110 8.78 -5.20 0.17
CA LEU A 110 9.14 -5.99 -1.03
C LEU A 110 10.49 -5.56 -1.61
N MET A 111 10.76 -4.26 -1.70
CA MET A 111 12.06 -3.75 -2.20
C MET A 111 13.23 -4.14 -1.30
N GLY A 112 13.03 -4.19 0.03
CA GLY A 112 14.04 -4.66 0.98
C GLY A 112 14.35 -6.15 0.84
N GLU A 113 13.33 -6.98 0.57
CA GLU A 113 13.51 -8.40 0.29
C GLU A 113 14.27 -8.63 -1.01
N PHE A 114 13.96 -7.88 -2.08
CA PHE A 114 14.70 -7.95 -3.34
C PHE A 114 16.17 -7.54 -3.23
N ALA A 115 16.49 -6.49 -2.47
CA ALA A 115 17.88 -6.08 -2.24
C ALA A 115 18.70 -7.19 -1.54
N THR A 116 18.04 -8.01 -0.72
CA THR A 116 18.68 -9.14 -0.03
C THR A 116 18.91 -10.33 -0.98
N ILE A 117 17.97 -10.60 -1.89
CA ILE A 117 18.04 -11.72 -2.86
C ILE A 117 18.96 -11.40 -4.05
N GLY A 118 18.97 -10.15 -4.53
CA GLY A 118 19.72 -9.69 -5.71
C GLY A 118 21.24 -9.53 -5.53
N ARG A 119 21.81 -9.86 -4.36
CA ARG A 119 23.24 -9.68 -4.07
C ARG A 119 24.18 -10.58 -4.88
N ARG A 120 23.67 -11.44 -5.77
CA ARG A 120 24.45 -12.45 -6.49
C ARG A 120 24.92 -12.03 -7.89
N GLU A 121 24.27 -11.10 -8.60
CA GLU A 121 24.78 -10.61 -9.89
C GLU A 121 24.48 -9.11 -10.11
N THR A 122 25.56 -8.31 -10.12
CA THR A 122 25.72 -7.01 -10.79
C THR A 122 24.64 -5.92 -10.55
N TYR A 123 24.81 -5.17 -9.44
CA TYR A 123 24.34 -3.80 -9.13
C TYR A 123 23.01 -3.28 -9.73
N PRO A 124 21.96 -3.16 -8.88
CA PRO A 124 21.27 -1.87 -8.65
C PRO A 124 20.88 -1.68 -7.16
N GLY A 125 21.80 -1.93 -6.23
CA GLY A 125 21.50 -1.89 -4.79
C GLY A 125 21.10 -0.50 -4.27
N GLN A 126 21.80 0.56 -4.69
CA GLN A 126 21.55 1.93 -4.20
C GLN A 126 20.25 2.54 -4.69
N GLU A 127 19.89 2.37 -5.97
CA GLU A 127 18.65 2.93 -6.53
C GLU A 127 17.40 2.30 -5.85
N SER A 128 17.50 1.01 -5.51
CA SER A 128 16.47 0.30 -4.73
C SER A 128 16.38 0.83 -3.29
N GLU A 129 17.51 1.10 -2.64
CA GLU A 129 17.52 1.66 -1.28
C GLU A 129 16.95 3.09 -1.21
N ASP A 130 17.32 3.96 -2.16
CA ASP A 130 16.79 5.33 -2.23
C ASP A 130 15.28 5.34 -2.53
N THR A 131 14.83 4.44 -3.40
CA THR A 131 13.40 4.29 -3.70
C THR A 131 12.65 3.73 -2.49
N ARG A 132 13.22 2.76 -1.77
CA ARG A 132 12.66 2.22 -0.52
C ARG A 132 12.55 3.31 0.54
N ALA A 133 13.60 4.08 0.77
CA ALA A 133 13.61 5.19 1.74
C ALA A 133 12.52 6.23 1.40
N THR A 134 12.36 6.53 0.11
CA THR A 134 11.30 7.43 -0.38
C THR A 134 9.90 6.89 -0.05
N LEU A 135 9.65 5.60 -0.28
CA LEU A 135 8.36 4.96 0.02
C LEU A 135 8.07 4.92 1.53
N LEU A 136 9.09 4.65 2.34
CA LEU A 136 8.98 4.71 3.81
C LEU A 136 8.65 6.13 4.30
N ALA A 137 9.29 7.14 3.72
CA ALA A 137 9.00 8.54 4.00
C ALA A 137 7.58 8.93 3.58
N GLU A 138 7.11 8.43 2.42
CA GLU A 138 5.73 8.64 1.95
C GLU A 138 4.71 8.06 2.93
N ALA A 139 4.87 6.79 3.34
CA ALA A 139 3.99 6.14 4.31
C ALA A 139 3.97 6.91 5.65
N SER A 140 5.15 7.26 6.16
CA SER A 140 5.31 8.01 7.41
C SER A 140 4.67 9.39 7.35
N LEU A 141 4.83 10.11 6.23
CA LEU A 141 4.21 11.42 6.01
C LEU A 141 2.69 11.33 6.03
N VAL A 142 2.12 10.33 5.35
CA VAL A 142 0.66 10.13 5.31
C VAL A 142 0.12 9.79 6.68
N MET A 143 0.70 8.82 7.39
CA MET A 143 0.27 8.44 8.74
C MET A 143 0.36 9.62 9.72
N ARG A 144 1.46 10.38 9.67
CA ARG A 144 1.63 11.58 10.50
C ARG A 144 0.56 12.64 10.22
N ASN A 145 0.20 12.84 8.96
CA ASN A 145 -0.88 13.76 8.60
C ASN A 145 -2.24 13.28 9.13
N MET A 146 -2.51 11.97 9.10
CA MET A 146 -3.75 11.38 9.63
C MET A 146 -3.83 11.50 11.16
N LEU A 147 -2.71 11.36 11.86
CA LEU A 147 -2.60 11.55 13.31
C LEU A 147 -2.77 13.01 13.77
N GLY A 148 -2.99 13.95 12.85
CA GLY A 148 -3.15 15.36 13.19
C GLY A 148 -1.84 16.08 13.48
N HIS A 149 -0.69 15.44 13.30
CA HIS A 149 0.63 16.06 13.37
C HIS A 149 0.96 16.85 12.09
N ARG A 150 0.05 17.74 11.67
CA ARG A 150 0.32 18.71 10.61
C ARG A 150 1.28 19.78 11.12
N ARG A 151 2.10 20.31 10.21
CA ARG A 151 2.70 21.65 10.37
C ARG A 151 1.53 22.64 10.46
N ALA A 152 1.20 23.12 11.66
CA ALA A 152 0.21 24.16 11.98
C ALA A 152 -1.12 24.11 11.19
N GLY A 153 -2.18 23.54 11.78
CA GLY A 153 -3.54 23.80 11.31
C GLY A 153 -3.97 25.22 11.70
N VAL A 154 -4.14 26.10 10.72
CA VAL A 154 -4.89 27.36 10.92
C VAL A 154 -6.36 26.98 11.11
N HIS A 155 -6.87 27.21 12.32
CA HIS A 155 -8.30 27.33 12.56
C HIS A 155 -8.71 28.74 12.12
N ILE A 156 -9.52 28.86 11.07
CA ILE A 156 -10.27 30.09 10.82
C ILE A 156 -11.54 29.99 11.66
N ILE A 157 -11.72 30.96 12.55
CA ILE A 157 -12.89 31.18 13.41
C ILE A 157 -13.89 32.02 12.62
#